data_AF-A0A534R9R8-F1
#
_entry.id   AF-A0A534R9R8-F1
#
_cell.length_a   1.000
_cell.length_b   1.000
_cell.length_c   1.000
_cell.angle_alpha   90.00
_cell.angle_beta   90.00
_cell.angle_gamma   90.00
#
_symmetry.space_group_name_H-M   'P 1'
#
loop_
_entity.id
_entity.type
_entity.pdbx_description
1 polymer ?
#
loop_
_entity_poly.entity_id
_entity_poly.type
_entity_poly.pdbx_seq_one_letter_code
_entity_poly.pdbx_strand_id
1 'polypeptide(L)'
;MTIAHWIEGGMGGTRSLKLDYRRLLHGEQEFEYLKPIRPGDVLTARGRTKDVFEKEGKRGGKMLFVITETEFTNQRGEVAAYSRSTLIQTEGAVQG
;
A
#
# COMPACT_ATOMS: atom_id res chain seq x y z
N MET A 1 -5.30 7.83 5.81
CA MET A 1 -5.36 6.43 5.33
C MET A 1 -5.68 5.52 6.51
N THR A 2 -6.90 4.99 6.60
CA THR A 2 -7.38 4.17 7.73
C THR A 2 -6.77 2.77 7.79
N ILE A 3 -6.26 2.24 6.67
CA ILE A 3 -5.69 0.88 6.61
C ILE A 3 -4.40 0.72 7.44
N ALA A 4 -3.65 1.81 7.67
CA ALA A 4 -2.43 1.80 8.46
C ALA A 4 -2.66 1.41 9.94
N HIS A 5 -3.91 1.50 10.41
CA HIS A 5 -4.28 1.11 11.77
C HIS A 5 -4.18 -0.41 12.01
N TRP A 6 -4.33 -1.22 10.96
CA TRP A 6 -4.44 -2.68 11.05
C TRP A 6 -3.17 -3.44 10.68
N ILE A 7 -2.08 -2.74 10.37
CA ILE A 7 -0.82 -3.35 9.96
C ILE A 7 0.24 -3.08 11.03
N GLU A 8 0.56 -4.12 11.82
CA GLU A 8 1.72 -4.08 12.71
C GLU A 8 2.99 -3.77 11.90
N GLY A 9 3.66 -2.67 12.23
CA GLY A 9 4.89 -2.22 11.54
C GLY A 9 4.69 -1.21 10.41
N GLY A 10 3.50 -0.61 10.25
CA GLY A 10 3.22 0.42 9.25
C GLY A 10 2.74 -0.17 7.92
N MET A 11 2.83 0.57 6.80
CA MET A 11 2.42 0.01 5.49
C MET A 11 3.34 -1.14 5.10
N GLY A 12 2.87 -2.38 5.30
CA GLY A 12 3.67 -3.60 5.48
C GLY A 12 4.67 -3.98 4.38
N GLY A 13 4.73 -3.24 3.27
CA GLY A 13 5.78 -3.36 2.26
C GLY A 13 6.91 -2.32 2.36
N THR A 14 6.67 -1.16 2.97
CA THR A 14 7.53 0.03 2.86
C THR A 14 8.60 0.18 3.92
N ARG A 15 8.73 -0.77 4.86
CA ARG A 15 9.60 -0.63 6.04
C ARG A 15 11.08 -0.40 5.74
N SER A 16 11.56 -0.85 4.57
CA SER A 16 12.94 -0.62 4.11
C SER A 16 13.13 0.70 3.35
N LEU A 17 12.04 1.42 3.01
CA LEU A 17 12.09 2.67 2.26
C LEU A 17 12.06 3.85 3.23
N LYS A 18 13.03 4.77 3.07
CA LYS A 18 13.05 6.04 3.80
C LYS A 18 12.09 7.04 3.14
N LEU A 19 10.79 6.86 3.37
CA LEU A 19 9.76 7.74 2.84
C LEU A 19 9.55 8.96 3.76
N ASP A 20 9.44 10.15 3.17
CA ASP A 20 8.97 11.35 3.87
C ASP A 20 7.44 11.37 3.84
N TYR A 21 6.83 10.93 4.94
CA TYR A 21 5.37 10.86 5.10
C TYR A 21 4.67 12.22 4.95
N ARG A 22 5.37 13.35 5.09
CA ARG A 22 4.78 14.69 4.87
C ARG A 22 4.47 14.97 3.40
N ARG A 23 5.12 14.25 2.49
CA ARG A 23 5.02 14.39 1.03
C ARG A 23 4.41 13.15 0.38
N LEU A 24 3.91 12.22 1.19
CA LEU A 24 3.37 10.96 0.73
C LEU A 24 1.88 11.13 0.41
N LEU A 25 1.55 10.89 -0.84
CA LEU A 25 0.19 10.84 -1.35
C LEU A 25 -0.23 9.39 -1.49
N HIS A 26 -1.46 9.10 -1.09
CA HIS A 26 -2.13 7.85 -1.45
C HIS A 26 -2.74 8.04 -2.83
N GLY A 27 -2.15 7.40 -3.84
CA GLY A 27 -2.56 7.56 -5.23
C GLY A 27 -3.75 6.69 -5.57
N GLU A 28 -3.59 5.38 -5.38
CA GLU A 28 -4.62 4.40 -5.73
C GLU A 28 -4.69 3.25 -4.73
N GLN A 29 -5.85 2.60 -4.71
CA GLN A 29 -6.10 1.39 -3.96
C GLN A 29 -6.98 0.44 -4.78
N GLU A 30 -6.56 -0.80 -4.85
CA GLU A 30 -7.28 -1.88 -5.52
C GLU A 30 -7.44 -3.06 -4.56
N PHE A 31 -8.56 -3.77 -4.69
CA PHE A 31 -8.82 -5.01 -3.97
C PHE A 31 -9.30 -6.07 -4.94
N GLU A 32 -8.75 -7.26 -4.81
CA GLU A 32 -9.18 -8.45 -5.53
C GLU A 32 -9.64 -9.48 -4.51
N TYR A 33 -10.92 -9.88 -4.57
CA TYR A 33 -11.51 -10.87 -3.67
C TYR A 33 -11.62 -12.21 -4.37
N LEU A 34 -10.86 -13.18 -3.91
CA LEU A 34 -10.86 -14.55 -4.43
C LEU A 34 -11.90 -15.42 -3.72
N LYS A 35 -12.21 -15.10 -2.47
CA LYS A 35 -13.22 -15.78 -1.66
C LYS A 35 -14.03 -14.78 -0.82
N PRO A 36 -15.28 -15.12 -0.45
CA PRO A 36 -16.04 -14.31 0.49
C PRO A 36 -15.32 -14.23 1.85
N ILE A 37 -15.24 -13.03 2.41
CA ILE A 37 -14.81 -12.78 3.79
C ILE A 37 -16.07 -12.53 4.61
N ARG A 38 -16.23 -13.23 5.73
CA ARG A 38 -17.44 -13.21 6.58
C ARG A 38 -17.13 -12.72 8.00
N PRO A 39 -18.12 -12.20 8.73
CA PRO A 39 -17.95 -11.90 10.16
C PRO A 39 -17.44 -13.13 10.92
N GLY A 40 -16.39 -12.92 11.74
CA GLY A 40 -15.73 -13.99 12.49
C GLY A 40 -14.55 -14.66 11.78
N ASP A 41 -14.31 -14.38 10.49
CA ASP A 41 -13.07 -14.82 9.84
C ASP A 41 -11.86 -14.12 10.46
N VAL A 42 -10.78 -14.88 10.65
CA VAL A 42 -9.49 -14.37 11.07
C VAL A 42 -8.57 -14.34 9.85
N LEU A 43 -8.17 -13.15 9.44
CA LEU A 43 -7.27 -12.95 8.31
C LEU A 43 -5.86 -12.64 8.78
N THR A 44 -4.89 -13.36 8.22
CA THR A 44 -3.46 -13.02 8.31
C THR A 44 -3.09 -12.18 7.09
N ALA A 45 -2.57 -10.97 7.33
CA ALA A 45 -2.15 -10.06 6.28
C ALA A 45 -0.63 -10.07 6.12
N ARG A 46 -0.14 -10.29 4.90
CA ARG A 46 1.30 -10.23 4.59
C ARG A 46 1.57 -9.21 3.48
N GLY A 47 2.17 -8.10 3.86
CA GLY A 47 2.55 -7.01 2.95
C GLY A 47 3.94 -7.21 2.32
N ARG A 48 4.11 -6.71 1.10
CA ARG A 48 5.41 -6.60 0.41
C ARG A 48 5.44 -5.36 -0.50
N THR A 49 6.63 -4.82 -0.75
CA THR A 49 6.82 -3.87 -1.86
C THR A 49 6.85 -4.67 -3.15
N LYS A 50 5.91 -4.39 -4.06
CA LYS A 50 5.80 -5.03 -5.36
C LYS A 50 6.69 -4.35 -6.39
N ASP A 51 6.76 -3.02 -6.35
CA ASP A 51 7.56 -2.23 -7.29
C ASP A 51 7.91 -0.84 -6.72
N VAL A 52 9.02 -0.27 -7.20
CA VAL A 52 9.47 1.08 -6.88
C VAL A 52 10.07 1.71 -8.13
N PHE A 53 9.52 2.84 -8.56
CA PHE A 53 10.02 3.55 -9.74
C PHE A 53 9.81 5.05 -9.63
N GLU A 54 10.53 5.82 -10.45
CA GLU A 54 10.44 7.28 -10.47
C GLU A 54 9.78 7.77 -11.76
N LYS A 55 9.04 8.87 -11.68
CA LYS A 55 8.49 9.59 -12.84
C LYS A 55 8.60 11.09 -12.63
N GLU A 56 8.81 11.84 -13.71
CA GLU A 56 8.67 13.30 -13.67
C GLU A 56 7.19 13.70 -13.66
N GLY A 57 6.80 14.46 -12.64
CA GLY A 57 5.47 15.03 -12.51
C GLY A 57 5.43 16.48 -13.01
N LYS A 58 4.36 16.85 -13.72
CA LYS A 58 4.16 18.22 -14.23
C LYS A 58 4.23 19.32 -13.16
N ARG A 59 3.80 19.00 -11.93
CA ARG A 59 3.75 19.92 -10.78
C ARG A 59 4.53 19.44 -9.56
N GLY A 60 4.79 18.14 -9.47
CA GLY A 60 5.38 17.49 -8.29
C GLY A 60 6.89 17.29 -8.34
N GLY A 61 7.56 17.78 -9.40
CA GLY A 61 8.96 17.50 -9.65
C GLY A 61 9.20 16.00 -9.86
N LYS A 62 10.33 15.50 -9.38
CA LYS A 62 10.62 14.06 -9.40
C LYS A 62 9.73 13.32 -8.39
N MET A 63 8.93 12.36 -8.86
CA MET A 63 8.00 11.60 -8.02
C MET A 63 8.44 10.16 -7.88
N LEU A 64 8.53 9.67 -6.64
CA LEU A 64 8.79 8.26 -6.33
C LEU A 64 7.45 7.53 -6.16
N PHE A 65 7.22 6.52 -6.98
CA PHE A 65 6.08 5.62 -6.87
C PHE A 65 6.51 4.35 -6.14
N VAL A 66 5.70 3.94 -5.17
CA VAL A 66 5.88 2.70 -4.43
C VAL A 66 4.59 1.91 -4.52
N ILE A 67 4.65 0.75 -5.17
CA ILE A 67 3.53 -0.18 -5.26
C ILE A 67 3.70 -1.21 -4.15
N THR A 68 2.69 -1.33 -3.30
CA THR A 68 2.64 -2.35 -2.25
C THR A 68 1.53 -3.34 -2.54
N GLU A 69 1.75 -4.60 -2.18
CA GLU A 69 0.75 -5.65 -2.27
C GLU A 69 0.63 -6.34 -0.91
N THR A 70 -0.59 -6.58 -0.47
CA THR A 70 -0.91 -7.33 0.75
C THR A 70 -1.74 -8.54 0.38
N GLU A 71 -1.26 -9.72 0.74
CA GLU A 71 -2.01 -10.96 0.67
C GLU A 71 -2.77 -11.19 1.97
N PHE A 72 -4.06 -11.53 1.88
CA PHE A 72 -4.87 -11.91 3.03
C PHE A 72 -5.20 -13.39 2.99
N THR A 73 -4.67 -14.15 3.94
CA THR A 73 -4.93 -15.58 4.12
C THR A 73 -5.93 -15.79 5.26
N ASN A 74 -6.94 -16.61 5.07
CA ASN A 74 -7.93 -16.93 6.11
C ASN A 74 -7.43 -17.99 7.10
N GLN A 75 -8.22 -18.26 8.14
CA GLN A 75 -7.95 -19.27 9.17
C GLN A 75 -7.82 -20.71 8.65
N ARG A 76 -8.21 -20.97 7.41
CA ARG A 76 -8.06 -22.27 6.73
C ARG A 76 -6.81 -22.34 5.85
N GLY A 77 -5.97 -21.31 5.86
CA GLY A 77 -4.77 -21.22 5.02
C GLY A 77 -5.05 -20.86 3.56
N GLU A 78 -6.25 -20.39 3.23
CA GLU A 78 -6.63 -20.04 1.86
C GLU A 78 -6.45 -18.54 1.62
N VAL A 79 -5.91 -18.16 0.47
CA VAL A 79 -5.88 -16.76 0.06
C VAL A 79 -7.32 -16.31 -0.23
N ALA A 80 -7.78 -15.33 0.53
CA ALA A 80 -9.13 -14.77 0.42
C ALA A 80 -9.14 -13.49 -0.43
N ALA A 81 -8.09 -12.68 -0.34
CA ALA A 81 -8.01 -11.43 -1.08
C ALA A 81 -6.57 -10.94 -1.27
N TYR A 82 -6.40 -10.05 -2.25
CA TYR A 82 -5.23 -9.19 -2.42
C TYR A 82 -5.63 -7.72 -2.32
N SER A 83 -4.75 -6.90 -1.74
CA SER A 83 -4.83 -5.43 -1.76
C SER A 83 -3.59 -4.88 -2.42
N ARG A 84 -3.74 -3.98 -3.39
CA ARG A 84 -2.64 -3.24 -4.01
C ARG A 84 -2.81 -1.75 -3.79
N SER A 85 -1.77 -1.09 -3.29
CA SER A 85 -1.77 0.35 -3.05
C SER A 85 -0.62 1.01 -3.80
N THR A 86 -0.93 2.12 -4.45
CA THR A 86 0.06 3.02 -5.07
C THR A 86 0.30 4.20 -4.15
N LEU A 87 1.54 4.37 -3.74
CA LEU A 87 2.01 5.49 -2.94
C LEU A 87 2.90 6.36 -3.79
N ILE A 88 2.78 7.68 -3.65
CA ILE A 88 3.54 8.64 -4.43
C ILE A 88 4.19 9.62 -3.47
N GLN A 89 5.52 9.71 -3.47
CA GLN A 89 6.24 10.77 -2.77
C GLN A 89 6.71 11.80 -3.78
N THR A 90 6.34 13.06 -3.57
CA THR A 90 6.78 14.19 -4.40
C THR A 90 8.09 14.79 -3.88
N GLU A 91 8.86 15.42 -4.78
CA GLU A 91 10.12 16.09 -4.44
C GLU A 91 9.91 17.32 -3.54
N GLY A 92 8.77 18.00 -3.67
CA GLY A 92 8.34 19.13 -2.84
C GLY A 92 6.83 19.15 -2.64
N ALA A 93 6.34 20.11 -1.85
CA ALA A 93 4.89 20.33 -1.76
C ALA A 93 4.35 20.73 -3.14
N VAL A 94 3.31 20.04 -3.62
CA VAL A 94 2.64 20.41 -4.87
C VAL A 94 2.00 21.77 -4.66
N GLN A 95 2.51 22.81 -5.33
CA GLN A 95 1.89 24.13 -5.32
C GLN A 95 0.62 24.09 -6.20
N GLY A 96 -0.48 24.63 -5.67
CA GLY A 96 -1.82 24.62 -6.29
C GLY A 96 -1.89 25.33 -7.63
#